data_AF-A0A4Z1CI20-F1
#
_entry.id   AF-A0A4Z1CI20-F1
#
_cell.length_a   1.000
_cell.length_b   1.000
_cell.length_c   1.000
_cell.angle_alpha   90.00
_cell.angle_beta   90.00
_cell.angle_gamma   90.00
#
_symmetry.space_group_name_H-M   'P 1'
#
loop_
_entity.id
_entity.type
_entity.pdbx_description
1 polymer ?
#
loop_
_entity_poly.entity_id
_entity_poly.type
_entity_poly.pdbx_seq_one_letter_code
_entity_poly.pdbx_strand_id
1 'polypeptide(L)'
;MALISMRQLLDHAAEHGYGVPAYNVNNLEQMRAIMEAADKTNSPVIVQASAGARKYAGAPFLRHLILAAIEEFPHIPVVMHQDHGTSPSVCQRSIQLGFSSVMMDGSLGEDGKTPTEYDYNVDVTRRTVEMAHACGVSVEGELGCLGSLETGQAGEEDGIGAEGTLDHSQMLTDPEEAADFVKKTHVDALAIAIGTSHGAYKFTRPPTGDILAIEQIKKIHARIPDTHLVMHGSSSVPQEWLKIINEYGGEIPETYGVPVEEIVEGIKHGVRKVNIDTDLRLASTGAVRRFLAQNPAEFDPRKFLKETMKAMTDVCVARYEAFGTAGNADKIKPVNLERMFERYASGELDPKVR
;
A
#
# COMPACT_ATOMS: atom_id res chain seq x y z
N MET A 1 -6.59 -3.63 -21.50
CA MET A 1 -7.62 -2.69 -20.96
C MET A 1 -6.91 -1.43 -20.45
N ALA A 2 -7.59 -0.29 -20.22
CA ALA A 2 -6.96 0.84 -19.52
C ALA A 2 -6.93 0.60 -17.99
N LEU A 3 -6.02 1.25 -17.28
CA LEU A 3 -6.01 1.25 -15.81
C LEU A 3 -7.23 2.01 -15.27
N ILE A 4 -7.68 1.65 -14.07
CA ILE A 4 -8.68 2.44 -13.33
C ILE A 4 -8.01 3.37 -12.31
N SER A 5 -8.71 4.42 -11.91
CA SER A 5 -8.27 5.28 -10.82
C SER A 5 -8.37 4.56 -9.48
N MET A 6 -7.50 4.88 -8.52
CA MET A 6 -7.60 4.34 -7.17
C MET A 6 -8.89 4.79 -6.49
N ARG A 7 -9.31 6.04 -6.72
CA ARG A 7 -10.55 6.59 -6.20
C ARG A 7 -11.76 5.73 -6.55
N GLN A 8 -11.91 5.33 -7.81
CA GLN A 8 -12.99 4.44 -8.23
C GLN A 8 -12.99 3.13 -7.43
N LEU A 9 -11.82 2.52 -7.26
CA LEU A 9 -11.68 1.25 -6.57
C LEU A 9 -12.00 1.37 -5.07
N LEU A 10 -11.51 2.43 -4.41
CA LEU A 10 -11.75 2.65 -2.98
C LEU A 10 -13.20 3.08 -2.70
N ASP A 11 -13.83 3.85 -3.59
CA ASP A 11 -15.28 4.13 -3.54
C ASP A 11 -16.08 2.82 -3.56
N HIS A 12 -15.80 1.94 -4.52
CA HIS A 12 -16.47 0.64 -4.62
C HIS A 12 -16.21 -0.24 -3.38
N ALA A 13 -14.99 -0.20 -2.83
CA ALA A 13 -14.62 -0.89 -1.60
C ALA A 13 -15.42 -0.40 -0.39
N ALA A 14 -15.65 0.92 -0.28
CA ALA A 14 -16.48 1.50 0.76
C ALA A 14 -17.96 1.13 0.60
N GLU A 15 -18.49 1.18 -0.62
CA GLU A 15 -19.88 0.81 -0.93
C GLU A 15 -20.21 -0.66 -0.59
N HIS A 16 -19.21 -1.55 -0.70
CA HIS A 16 -19.39 -2.99 -0.50
C HIS A 16 -18.74 -3.53 0.78
N GLY A 17 -18.15 -2.65 1.61
CA GLY A 17 -17.63 -2.99 2.93
C GLY A 17 -16.37 -3.88 2.93
N TYR A 18 -15.47 -3.71 1.96
CA TYR A 18 -14.21 -4.46 1.88
C TYR A 18 -12.98 -3.54 1.90
N GLY A 19 -11.79 -4.13 2.03
CA GLY A 19 -10.49 -3.47 1.89
C GLY A 19 -9.71 -4.05 0.72
N VAL A 20 -8.83 -3.26 0.12
CA VAL A 20 -8.00 -3.67 -1.03
C VAL A 20 -6.55 -3.79 -0.57
N PRO A 21 -5.91 -4.97 -0.69
CA PRO A 21 -4.48 -5.05 -0.48
C PRO A 21 -3.76 -4.32 -1.63
N ALA A 22 -2.79 -3.48 -1.27
CA ALA A 22 -1.89 -2.82 -2.21
C ALA A 22 -0.52 -3.48 -2.10
N TYR A 23 -0.13 -4.17 -3.17
CA TYR A 23 1.11 -4.95 -3.20
C TYR A 23 2.21 -4.19 -3.91
N ASN A 24 3.39 -4.12 -3.29
CA ASN A 24 4.58 -3.60 -3.95
C ASN A 24 5.08 -4.60 -5.01
N VAL A 25 5.60 -4.07 -6.13
CA VAL A 25 6.17 -4.87 -7.23
C VAL A 25 7.53 -4.36 -7.66
N ASN A 26 8.46 -5.29 -7.87
CA ASN A 26 9.84 -5.03 -8.28
C ASN A 26 10.26 -5.89 -9.48
N ASN A 27 9.56 -6.98 -9.80
CA ASN A 27 9.91 -7.87 -10.92
C ASN A 27 8.70 -8.64 -11.50
N LEU A 28 8.98 -9.55 -12.44
CA LEU A 28 7.99 -10.39 -13.12
C LEU A 28 7.30 -11.35 -12.17
N GLU A 29 8.05 -12.07 -11.34
CA GLU A 29 7.51 -13.12 -10.45
C GLU A 29 6.51 -12.55 -9.44
N GLN A 30 6.79 -11.38 -8.86
CA GLN A 30 5.86 -10.68 -7.98
C GLN A 30 4.60 -10.25 -8.74
N MET A 31 4.76 -9.61 -9.91
CA MET A 31 3.63 -9.16 -10.73
C MET A 31 2.72 -10.34 -11.09
N ARG A 32 3.29 -11.47 -11.51
CA ARG A 32 2.55 -12.69 -11.83
C ARG A 32 1.82 -13.24 -10.61
N ALA A 33 2.49 -13.34 -9.46
CA ALA A 33 1.86 -13.86 -8.25
C ALA A 33 0.65 -13.02 -7.81
N ILE A 34 0.77 -11.69 -7.86
CA ILE A 34 -0.30 -10.75 -7.53
C ILE A 34 -1.49 -10.90 -8.47
N MET A 35 -1.25 -10.95 -9.78
CA MET A 35 -2.31 -11.03 -10.78
C MET A 35 -2.96 -12.40 -10.84
N GLU A 36 -2.20 -13.49 -10.74
CA GLU A 36 -2.73 -14.85 -10.70
C GLU A 36 -3.60 -15.07 -9.44
N ALA A 37 -3.23 -14.46 -8.31
CA ALA A 37 -4.09 -14.45 -7.12
C ALA A 37 -5.38 -13.64 -7.34
N ALA A 38 -5.26 -12.46 -7.96
CA ALA A 38 -6.40 -11.60 -8.28
C ALA A 38 -7.38 -12.29 -9.23
N ASP A 39 -6.89 -12.92 -10.30
CA ASP A 39 -7.65 -13.70 -11.27
C ASP A 39 -8.38 -14.88 -10.61
N LYS A 40 -7.66 -15.69 -9.83
CA LYS A 40 -8.24 -16.83 -9.09
C LYS A 40 -9.37 -16.44 -8.14
N THR A 41 -9.29 -15.24 -7.57
CA THR A 41 -10.25 -14.77 -6.58
C THR A 41 -11.25 -13.77 -7.15
N ASN A 42 -11.19 -13.44 -8.44
CA ASN A 42 -11.97 -12.37 -9.07
C ASN A 42 -11.88 -11.06 -8.25
N SER A 43 -10.65 -10.66 -7.88
CA SER A 43 -10.37 -9.49 -7.05
C SER A 43 -9.83 -8.32 -7.88
N PRO A 44 -10.30 -7.08 -7.68
CA PRO A 44 -9.56 -5.92 -8.17
C PRO A 44 -8.25 -5.75 -7.40
N VAL A 45 -7.29 -5.06 -8.00
CA VAL A 45 -5.94 -4.96 -7.42
C VAL A 45 -5.36 -3.56 -7.47
N ILE A 46 -4.65 -3.19 -6.40
CA ILE A 46 -3.70 -2.09 -6.38
C ILE A 46 -2.30 -2.68 -6.44
N VAL A 47 -1.57 -2.34 -7.49
CA VAL A 47 -0.14 -2.66 -7.60
C VAL A 47 0.63 -1.37 -7.45
N GLN A 48 1.56 -1.35 -6.51
CA GLN A 48 2.32 -0.14 -6.19
C GLN A 48 3.82 -0.31 -6.41
N ALA A 49 4.50 0.79 -6.72
CA ALA A 49 5.94 0.83 -6.91
C ALA A 49 6.54 1.98 -6.11
N SER A 50 7.59 1.68 -5.35
CA SER A 50 8.38 2.65 -4.61
C SER A 50 9.46 3.31 -5.48
N ALA A 51 10.17 4.30 -4.92
CA ALA A 51 11.40 4.80 -5.52
C ALA A 51 12.50 3.71 -5.64
N GLY A 52 12.59 2.81 -4.67
CA GLY A 52 13.51 1.66 -4.71
C GLY A 52 13.19 0.70 -5.84
N ALA A 53 11.91 0.37 -6.05
CA ALA A 53 11.45 -0.45 -7.17
C ALA A 53 11.86 0.15 -8.51
N ARG A 54 11.71 1.47 -8.68
CA ARG A 54 12.18 2.16 -9.90
C ARG A 54 13.68 2.08 -10.10
N LYS A 55 14.47 2.18 -9.02
CA LYS A 55 15.93 2.07 -9.09
C LYS A 55 16.38 0.65 -9.44
N TYR A 56 15.69 -0.36 -8.91
CA TYR A 56 15.98 -1.77 -9.15
C TYR A 56 15.55 -2.22 -10.55
N ALA A 57 14.28 -2.05 -10.90
CA ALA A 57 13.71 -2.57 -12.14
C ALA A 57 13.89 -1.61 -13.34
N GLY A 58 13.93 -0.30 -13.07
CA GLY A 58 13.80 0.73 -14.09
C GLY A 58 12.33 1.07 -14.38
N ALA A 59 12.03 2.37 -14.51
CA ALA A 59 10.68 2.84 -14.79
C ALA A 59 10.01 2.22 -16.04
N PRO A 60 10.72 2.02 -17.18
CA PRO A 60 10.11 1.35 -18.34
C PRO A 60 9.69 -0.10 -18.05
N PHE A 61 10.50 -0.87 -17.32
CA PHE A 61 10.16 -2.25 -16.98
C PHE A 61 8.93 -2.32 -16.09
N LEU A 62 8.86 -1.50 -15.03
CA LEU A 62 7.67 -1.44 -14.17
C LEU A 62 6.41 -1.11 -14.99
N ARG A 63 6.46 -0.07 -15.82
CA ARG A 63 5.34 0.28 -16.71
C ARG A 63 4.93 -0.91 -17.58
N HIS A 64 5.90 -1.58 -18.21
CA HIS A 64 5.61 -2.70 -19.11
C HIS A 64 5.16 -3.98 -18.39
N LEU A 65 5.54 -4.20 -17.13
CA LEU A 65 4.98 -5.28 -16.30
C LEU A 65 3.48 -5.08 -16.07
N ILE A 66 3.06 -3.85 -15.74
CA ILE A 66 1.64 -3.53 -15.56
C ILE A 66 0.88 -3.62 -16.90
N LEU A 67 1.47 -3.14 -18.01
CA LEU A 67 0.85 -3.28 -19.33
C LEU A 67 0.66 -4.75 -19.73
N ALA A 68 1.65 -5.60 -19.49
CA ALA A 68 1.50 -7.04 -19.73
C ALA A 68 0.41 -7.66 -18.86
N ALA A 69 0.31 -7.25 -17.59
CA ALA A 69 -0.72 -7.73 -16.68
C ALA A 69 -2.15 -7.40 -17.15
N ILE A 70 -2.41 -6.18 -17.60
CA ILE A 70 -3.75 -5.77 -18.08
C ILE A 70 -4.07 -6.26 -19.51
N GLU A 71 -3.07 -6.78 -20.23
CA GLU A 71 -3.24 -7.51 -21.48
C GLU A 71 -3.62 -8.98 -21.23
N GLU A 72 -2.93 -9.64 -20.30
CA GLU A 72 -3.17 -11.05 -19.95
C GLU A 72 -4.45 -11.25 -19.12
N PHE A 73 -4.75 -10.31 -18.22
CA PHE A 73 -5.91 -10.35 -17.32
C PHE A 73 -6.88 -9.19 -17.61
N PRO A 74 -7.48 -9.13 -18.82
CA PRO A 74 -8.24 -7.95 -19.26
C PRO A 74 -9.56 -7.73 -18.51
N HIS A 75 -9.98 -8.68 -17.67
CA HIS A 75 -11.20 -8.60 -16.86
C HIS A 75 -10.94 -8.18 -15.41
N ILE A 76 -9.66 -8.05 -15.01
CA ILE A 76 -9.28 -7.61 -13.67
C ILE A 76 -9.01 -6.10 -13.69
N PRO A 77 -9.75 -5.28 -12.93
CA PRO A 77 -9.44 -3.87 -12.76
C PRO A 77 -8.13 -3.69 -11.99
N VAL A 78 -7.18 -2.95 -12.59
CA VAL A 78 -5.85 -2.71 -12.04
C VAL A 78 -5.63 -1.22 -11.83
N VAL A 79 -5.13 -0.87 -10.63
CA VAL A 79 -4.56 0.43 -10.31
C VAL A 79 -3.03 0.30 -10.31
N MET A 80 -2.34 1.23 -10.95
CA MET A 80 -0.89 1.42 -10.82
C MET A 80 -0.63 2.63 -9.92
N HIS A 81 -0.16 2.37 -8.70
CA HIS A 81 0.00 3.38 -7.65
C HIS A 81 1.48 3.69 -7.38
N GLN A 82 1.82 4.98 -7.28
CA GLN A 82 3.16 5.42 -6.89
C GLN A 82 3.22 5.51 -5.37
N ASP A 83 4.08 4.70 -4.76
CA ASP A 83 4.27 4.65 -3.31
C ASP A 83 5.36 5.63 -2.85
N HIS A 84 5.13 6.32 -1.73
CA HIS A 84 6.02 7.33 -1.12
C HIS A 84 6.64 8.33 -2.13
N GLY A 85 5.80 9.12 -2.82
CA GLY A 85 6.29 10.24 -3.63
C GLY A 85 6.83 11.36 -2.75
N THR A 86 8.14 11.61 -2.79
CA THR A 86 8.83 12.58 -1.91
C THR A 86 8.72 14.03 -2.35
N SER A 87 8.16 14.31 -3.54
CA SER A 87 7.90 15.68 -4.00
C SER A 87 6.79 15.70 -5.07
N PRO A 88 6.11 16.85 -5.25
CA PRO A 88 5.16 17.02 -6.35
C PRO A 88 5.76 16.69 -7.72
N SER A 89 7.05 16.97 -7.93
CA SER A 89 7.73 16.66 -9.18
C SER A 89 7.85 15.15 -9.46
N VAL A 90 8.07 14.34 -8.42
CA VAL A 90 8.11 12.88 -8.50
C VAL A 90 6.72 12.33 -8.82
N CYS A 91 5.68 12.87 -8.18
CA CYS A 91 4.29 12.53 -8.49
C CYS A 91 3.95 12.86 -9.95
N GLN A 92 4.33 14.05 -10.43
CA GLN A 92 4.10 14.46 -11.81
C GLN A 92 4.82 13.54 -12.80
N ARG A 93 6.06 13.15 -12.49
CA ARG A 93 6.81 12.21 -13.32
C ARG A 93 6.15 10.83 -13.37
N SER A 94 5.54 10.39 -12.27
CA SER A 94 4.81 9.13 -12.20
C SER A 94 3.54 9.18 -13.06
N ILE A 95 2.80 10.29 -13.04
CA ILE A 95 1.66 10.51 -13.95
C ILE A 95 2.09 10.40 -15.42
N GLN A 96 3.22 11.04 -15.80
CA GLN A 96 3.76 10.93 -17.16
C GLN A 96 4.16 9.50 -17.58
N LEU A 97 4.47 8.64 -16.61
CA LEU A 97 4.79 7.23 -16.84
C LEU A 97 3.53 6.34 -16.95
N GLY A 98 2.35 6.91 -16.75
CA GLY A 98 1.06 6.22 -16.87
C GLY A 98 0.50 5.66 -15.57
N PHE A 99 1.01 6.10 -14.41
CA PHE A 99 0.40 5.75 -13.13
C PHE A 99 -1.01 6.34 -13.04
N SER A 100 -1.98 5.53 -12.58
CA SER A 100 -3.37 5.95 -12.36
C SER A 100 -3.64 6.44 -10.94
N SER A 101 -2.65 6.34 -10.06
CA SER A 101 -2.65 6.93 -8.73
C SER A 101 -1.24 7.27 -8.25
N VAL A 102 -1.12 8.29 -7.40
CA VAL A 102 0.13 8.69 -6.76
C VAL A 102 -0.08 8.96 -5.27
N MET A 103 0.90 8.62 -4.44
CA MET A 103 1.01 9.13 -3.08
C MET A 103 1.96 10.32 -3.05
N MET A 104 1.52 11.44 -2.50
CA MET A 104 2.41 12.51 -2.03
C MET A 104 2.66 12.29 -0.55
N ASP A 105 3.82 11.74 -0.21
CA ASP A 105 4.23 11.61 1.18
C ASP A 105 4.84 12.93 1.64
N GLY A 106 3.96 13.88 1.97
CA GLY A 106 4.35 15.16 2.53
C GLY A 106 4.65 15.10 4.02
N SER A 107 4.49 13.95 4.70
CA SER A 107 4.81 13.79 6.12
C SER A 107 6.32 13.86 6.37
N LEU A 108 7.10 13.53 5.35
CA LEU A 108 8.56 13.61 5.31
C LEU A 108 9.02 14.63 4.27
N GLY A 109 10.25 15.11 4.43
CA GLY A 109 10.90 16.00 3.47
C GLY A 109 11.26 15.27 2.18
N GLU A 110 11.81 16.00 1.21
CA GLU A 110 12.24 15.40 -0.07
C GLU A 110 13.34 14.34 0.10
N ASP A 111 14.04 14.34 1.24
CA ASP A 111 15.00 13.32 1.64
C ASP A 111 14.36 11.99 2.05
N GLY A 112 13.03 11.95 2.22
CA GLY A 112 12.28 10.78 2.66
C GLY A 112 12.55 10.38 4.12
N LYS A 113 13.09 11.30 4.93
CA LYS A 113 13.64 10.99 6.26
C LYS A 113 13.31 12.00 7.34
N THR A 114 13.20 13.28 6.98
CA THR A 114 12.97 14.34 7.97
C THR A 114 11.47 14.59 8.12
N PRO A 115 10.85 14.39 9.30
CA PRO A 115 9.47 14.81 9.54
C PRO A 115 9.27 16.29 9.23
N THR A 116 8.15 16.63 8.59
CA THR A 116 7.86 18.00 8.17
C THR A 116 6.76 18.64 9.00
N GLU A 117 6.68 19.95 8.89
CA GLU A 117 5.60 20.72 9.51
C GLU A 117 4.29 20.56 8.73
N TYR A 118 3.16 20.63 9.45
CA TYR A 118 1.83 20.44 8.88
C TYR A 118 1.56 21.31 7.64
N ASP A 119 1.90 22.60 7.69
CA ASP A 119 1.65 23.52 6.57
C ASP A 119 2.47 23.17 5.32
N TYR A 120 3.68 22.61 5.49
CA TYR A 120 4.46 22.10 4.36
C TYR A 120 3.72 20.92 3.71
N ASN A 121 3.30 19.95 4.51
CA ASN A 121 2.61 18.76 4.06
C ASN A 121 1.31 19.11 3.30
N VAL A 122 0.49 20.01 3.86
CA VAL A 122 -0.72 20.51 3.20
C VAL A 122 -0.39 21.13 1.84
N ASP A 123 0.63 21.98 1.74
CA ASP A 123 0.96 22.66 0.50
C ASP A 123 1.44 21.70 -0.61
N VAL A 124 2.38 20.80 -0.31
CA VAL A 124 2.89 19.83 -1.30
C VAL A 124 1.81 18.84 -1.72
N THR A 125 0.97 18.41 -0.79
CA THR A 125 -0.14 17.49 -1.06
C THR A 125 -1.20 18.17 -1.93
N ARG A 126 -1.66 19.37 -1.56
CA ARG A 126 -2.64 20.13 -2.36
C ARG A 126 -2.16 20.39 -3.78
N ARG A 127 -0.90 20.82 -3.96
CA ARG A 127 -0.32 21.00 -5.31
C ARG A 127 -0.32 19.71 -6.12
N THR A 128 -0.07 18.58 -5.47
CA THR A 128 -0.13 17.26 -6.11
C THR A 128 -1.55 16.87 -6.50
N VAL A 129 -2.52 17.13 -5.62
CA VAL A 129 -3.95 16.92 -5.89
C VAL A 129 -4.40 17.72 -7.10
N GLU A 130 -4.12 19.02 -7.14
CA GLU A 130 -4.52 19.90 -8.24
C GLU A 130 -4.02 19.39 -9.60
N MET A 131 -2.74 19.00 -9.70
CA MET A 131 -2.19 18.50 -10.96
C MET A 131 -2.66 17.08 -11.32
N ALA A 132 -2.91 16.21 -10.33
CA ALA A 132 -3.31 14.83 -10.57
C ALA A 132 -4.79 14.73 -10.95
N HIS A 133 -5.66 15.45 -10.24
CA HIS A 133 -7.09 15.50 -10.53
C HIS A 133 -7.37 16.11 -11.90
N ALA A 134 -6.56 17.07 -12.36
CA ALA A 134 -6.59 17.60 -13.73
C ALA A 134 -6.32 16.53 -14.81
N CYS A 135 -5.76 15.38 -14.44
CA CYS A 135 -5.55 14.21 -15.30
C CYS A 135 -6.44 13.01 -14.91
N GLY A 136 -7.37 13.17 -13.96
CA GLY A 136 -8.19 12.09 -13.41
C GLY A 136 -7.45 11.07 -12.54
N VAL A 137 -6.19 11.34 -12.19
CA VAL A 137 -5.32 10.48 -11.37
C VAL A 137 -5.63 10.72 -9.90
N SER A 138 -5.74 9.64 -9.13
CA SER A 138 -6.05 9.72 -7.69
C SER A 138 -4.82 10.03 -6.84
N VAL A 139 -5.02 10.75 -5.74
CA VAL A 139 -3.95 11.11 -4.80
C VAL A 139 -4.18 10.55 -3.41
N GLU A 140 -3.16 9.90 -2.88
CA GLU A 140 -3.02 9.58 -1.46
C GLU A 140 -2.11 10.62 -0.80
N GLY A 141 -2.47 11.09 0.39
CA GLY A 141 -1.58 11.86 1.26
C GLY A 141 -1.36 11.13 2.59
N GLU A 142 -0.34 11.53 3.34
CA GLU A 142 -0.06 10.98 4.67
C GLU A 142 -0.09 12.07 5.73
N LEU A 143 -0.72 11.79 6.88
CA LEU A 143 -0.71 12.66 8.05
C LEU A 143 -0.27 11.89 9.29
N GLY A 144 0.69 12.45 10.03
CA GLY A 144 1.48 11.72 11.03
C GLY A 144 2.70 11.08 10.39
N CYS A 145 3.56 10.47 11.20
CA CYS A 145 4.75 9.74 10.76
C CYS A 145 4.64 8.28 11.20
N LEU A 146 4.89 7.35 10.29
CA LEU A 146 4.98 5.93 10.64
C LEU A 146 6.09 5.69 11.67
N GLY A 147 5.80 4.82 12.64
CA GLY A 147 6.65 4.65 13.82
C GLY A 147 6.08 3.67 14.81
N SER A 148 6.95 2.85 15.40
CA SER A 148 6.58 1.98 16.50
C SER A 148 6.35 2.81 17.76
N LEU A 149 5.16 2.70 18.37
CA LEU A 149 4.85 3.35 19.64
C LEU A 149 5.71 2.82 20.81
N GLU A 150 6.36 1.66 20.64
CA GLU A 150 7.26 1.09 21.66
C GLU A 150 8.66 1.74 21.62
N THR A 151 9.18 2.01 20.42
CA THR A 151 10.59 2.39 20.24
C THR A 151 10.80 3.82 19.72
N GLY A 152 9.75 4.45 19.16
CA GLY A 152 9.86 5.73 18.47
C GLY A 152 10.52 5.64 17.09
N GLN A 153 10.74 4.44 16.54
CA GLN A 153 11.45 4.23 15.27
C GLN A 153 10.50 3.85 14.13
N ALA A 154 10.70 4.45 12.95
CA ALA A 154 9.89 4.23 11.74
C ALA A 154 10.22 2.94 10.97
N GLY A 155 11.45 2.45 11.08
CA GLY A 155 12.00 1.50 10.11
C GLY A 155 12.19 2.17 8.74
N GLU A 156 12.55 1.38 7.72
CA GLU A 156 12.74 1.89 6.36
C GLU A 156 11.97 1.02 5.36
N GLU A 157 11.28 1.66 4.43
CA GLU A 157 10.72 1.05 3.21
C GLU A 157 11.47 1.63 2.02
N ASP A 158 12.37 0.83 1.43
CA ASP A 158 13.16 1.22 0.26
C ASP A 158 13.93 2.56 0.40
N GLY A 159 14.36 2.88 1.63
CA GLY A 159 15.09 4.10 2.00
C GLY A 159 14.20 5.26 2.46
N ILE A 160 12.89 5.05 2.59
CA ILE A 160 11.92 6.02 3.13
C ILE A 160 11.52 5.62 4.56
N GLY A 161 11.56 6.58 5.48
CA GLY A 161 11.19 6.41 6.88
C GLY A 161 11.88 7.44 7.76
N ALA A 162 11.19 7.89 8.81
CA ALA A 162 11.72 8.95 9.66
C ALA A 162 13.04 8.54 10.34
N GLU A 163 14.06 9.40 10.25
CA GLU A 163 15.30 9.24 11.00
C GLU A 163 15.20 9.86 12.40
N GLY A 164 15.78 9.19 13.39
CA GLY A 164 15.76 9.62 14.79
C GLY A 164 14.68 8.93 15.62
N THR A 165 14.34 9.54 16.76
CA THR A 165 13.28 9.06 17.66
C THR A 165 12.11 10.01 17.56
N LEU A 166 10.97 9.51 17.07
CA LEU A 166 9.74 10.26 16.94
C LEU A 166 9.05 10.41 18.30
N ASP A 167 8.41 11.57 18.49
CA ASP A 167 7.51 11.79 19.62
C ASP A 167 6.19 11.03 19.41
N HIS A 168 5.55 10.65 20.52
CA HIS A 168 4.29 9.90 20.47
C HIS A 168 3.18 10.64 19.68
N SER A 169 3.15 11.97 19.72
CA SER A 169 2.19 12.77 18.95
C SER A 169 2.46 12.76 17.44
N GLN A 170 3.69 12.50 17.02
CA GLN A 170 4.01 12.36 15.59
C GLN A 170 3.56 11.00 15.06
N MET A 171 3.57 9.96 15.89
CA MET A 171 3.24 8.58 15.51
C MET A 171 1.76 8.22 15.63
N LEU A 172 0.91 9.17 16.03
CA LEU A 172 -0.52 8.97 16.18
C LEU A 172 -1.29 10.13 15.57
N THR A 173 -1.95 9.89 14.43
CA THR A 173 -2.68 10.93 13.71
C THR A 173 -3.86 11.45 14.52
N ASP A 174 -3.95 12.77 14.70
CA ASP A 174 -5.09 13.41 15.36
C ASP A 174 -6.33 13.48 14.43
N PRO A 175 -7.55 13.18 14.91
CA PRO A 175 -8.75 13.19 14.06
C PRO A 175 -9.13 14.58 13.54
N GLU A 176 -8.92 15.65 14.32
CA GLU A 176 -9.23 17.01 13.88
C GLU A 176 -8.18 17.51 12.87
N GLU A 177 -6.91 17.17 13.06
CA GLU A 177 -5.89 17.43 12.03
C GLU A 177 -6.16 16.62 10.76
N ALA A 178 -6.64 15.37 10.85
CA ALA A 178 -7.05 14.61 9.67
C ALA A 178 -8.23 15.25 8.92
N ALA A 179 -9.18 15.83 9.66
CA ALA A 179 -10.33 16.54 9.11
C ALA A 179 -9.92 17.81 8.36
N ASP A 180 -9.08 18.65 8.96
CA ASP A 180 -8.51 19.83 8.32
C ASP A 180 -7.59 19.44 7.15
N PHE A 181 -6.82 18.36 7.35
CA PHE A 181 -6.13 17.48 6.41
C PHE A 181 -6.80 17.44 5.04
N VAL A 182 -7.84 16.63 5.06
CA VAL A 182 -8.68 16.29 3.92
C VAL A 182 -9.36 17.52 3.35
N LYS A 183 -9.85 18.43 4.20
CA LYS A 183 -10.55 19.63 3.75
C LYS A 183 -9.65 20.57 2.94
N LYS A 184 -8.38 20.72 3.33
CA LYS A 184 -7.43 21.63 2.67
C LYS A 184 -6.80 21.02 1.43
N THR A 185 -6.66 19.70 1.41
CA THR A 185 -5.90 19.00 0.36
C THR A 185 -6.77 18.33 -0.68
N HIS A 186 -7.99 17.89 -0.33
CA HIS A 186 -8.89 17.11 -1.20
C HIS A 186 -8.28 15.77 -1.66
N VAL A 187 -7.43 15.14 -0.86
CA VAL A 187 -6.91 13.78 -1.17
C VAL A 187 -8.03 12.76 -1.31
N ASP A 188 -7.82 11.77 -2.18
CA ASP A 188 -8.75 10.65 -2.40
C ASP A 188 -8.62 9.57 -1.32
N ALA A 189 -7.42 9.46 -0.73
CA ALA A 189 -7.12 8.54 0.35
C ALA A 189 -6.17 9.18 1.35
N LEU A 190 -6.29 8.81 2.63
CA LEU A 190 -5.46 9.34 3.71
C LEU A 190 -4.74 8.19 4.43
N ALA A 191 -3.42 8.15 4.29
CA ALA A 191 -2.55 7.36 5.14
C ALA A 191 -2.44 7.99 6.53
N ILE A 192 -2.54 7.16 7.56
CA ILE A 192 -2.57 7.56 8.96
C ILE A 192 -1.55 6.76 9.78
N ALA A 193 -0.94 7.42 10.75
CA ALA A 193 -0.06 6.82 11.74
C ALA A 193 -0.87 6.31 12.94
N ILE A 194 -0.79 5.01 13.21
CA ILE A 194 -1.51 4.31 14.27
C ILE A 194 -0.60 3.34 15.05
N GLY A 195 0.71 3.57 15.02
CA GLY A 195 1.73 2.69 15.63
C GLY A 195 2.29 1.60 14.73
N THR A 196 1.95 1.60 13.44
CA THR A 196 2.59 0.75 12.43
C THR A 196 3.91 1.35 11.95
N SER A 197 4.86 0.49 11.57
CA SER A 197 6.17 0.85 11.01
C SER A 197 6.51 -0.01 9.79
N HIS A 198 7.55 0.36 9.04
CA HIS A 198 7.99 -0.37 7.85
C HIS A 198 8.80 -1.65 8.17
N GLY A 199 8.97 -2.53 7.17
CA GLY A 199 9.78 -3.74 7.30
C GLY A 199 9.14 -4.88 8.12
N ALA A 200 9.96 -5.85 8.55
CA ALA A 200 9.52 -7.02 9.33
C ALA A 200 9.52 -6.79 10.84
N TYR A 201 10.34 -5.86 11.32
CA TYR A 201 10.58 -5.61 12.74
C TYR A 201 9.60 -4.60 13.33
N LYS A 202 8.30 -4.89 13.17
CA LYS A 202 7.25 -3.94 13.56
C LYS A 202 7.02 -3.95 15.07
N PHE A 203 6.90 -5.15 15.62
CA PHE A 203 6.65 -5.37 17.04
C PHE A 203 7.58 -6.44 17.61
N THR A 204 7.99 -6.26 18.87
CA THR A 204 8.83 -7.22 19.60
C THR A 204 8.01 -8.34 20.26
N ARG A 205 6.69 -8.19 20.28
CA ARG A 205 5.69 -9.10 20.84
C ARG A 205 4.41 -9.04 19.99
N PRO A 206 3.48 -10.00 20.09
CA PRO A 206 2.18 -9.87 19.46
C PRO A 206 1.52 -8.54 19.86
N PRO A 207 1.12 -7.70 18.89
CA PRO A 207 0.63 -6.37 19.20
C PRO A 207 -0.71 -6.43 19.91
N THR A 208 -0.86 -5.57 20.90
CA THR A 208 -2.11 -5.28 21.61
C THR A 208 -2.52 -3.83 21.36
N GLY A 209 -3.73 -3.45 21.77
CA GLY A 209 -4.28 -2.11 21.49
C GLY A 209 -3.52 -0.92 22.10
N ASP A 210 -2.50 -1.17 22.92
CA ASP A 210 -1.57 -0.17 23.46
C ASP A 210 -0.47 0.25 22.46
N ILE A 211 -0.11 -0.63 21.51
CA ILE A 211 0.97 -0.38 20.53
C ILE A 211 0.47 -0.37 19.08
N LEU A 212 -0.77 -0.80 18.86
CA LEU A 212 -1.49 -0.69 17.59
C LEU A 212 -2.85 -0.04 17.84
N ALA A 213 -2.97 1.23 17.47
CA ALA A 213 -4.08 2.09 17.89
C ALA A 213 -5.30 2.00 16.95
N ILE A 214 -5.93 0.83 16.83
CA ILE A 214 -7.13 0.65 15.99
C ILE A 214 -8.30 1.56 16.39
N GLU A 215 -8.45 1.86 17.68
CA GLU A 215 -9.44 2.84 18.15
C GLU A 215 -9.25 4.23 17.55
N GLN A 216 -8.01 4.59 17.18
CA GLN A 216 -7.72 5.85 16.51
C GLN A 216 -8.31 5.88 15.09
N ILE A 217 -8.26 4.76 14.35
CA ILE A 217 -8.91 4.60 13.04
C ILE A 217 -10.41 4.92 13.17
N LYS A 218 -11.08 4.39 14.21
CA LYS A 218 -12.52 4.60 14.44
C LYS A 218 -12.86 6.07 14.64
N LYS A 219 -12.04 6.78 15.42
CA LYS A 219 -12.21 8.23 15.66
C LYS A 219 -12.01 9.04 14.39
N ILE A 220 -10.96 8.74 13.63
CA ILE A 220 -10.66 9.41 12.36
C ILE A 220 -11.81 9.16 11.37
N HIS A 221 -12.24 7.91 11.20
CA HIS A 221 -13.34 7.59 10.29
C HIS A 221 -14.67 8.26 10.69
N ALA A 222 -14.98 8.34 11.99
CA ALA A 222 -16.16 9.07 12.44
C ALA A 222 -16.13 10.56 12.04
N ARG A 223 -14.91 11.13 11.94
CA ARG A 223 -14.65 12.54 11.63
C ARG A 223 -14.61 12.83 10.13
N ILE A 224 -14.10 11.89 9.32
CA ILE A 224 -13.99 11.95 7.86
C ILE A 224 -14.59 10.69 7.19
N PRO A 225 -15.91 10.46 7.33
CA PRO A 225 -16.54 9.18 6.97
C PRO A 225 -16.54 8.85 5.48
N ASP A 226 -16.39 9.86 4.63
CA ASP A 226 -16.38 9.71 3.17
C ASP A 226 -14.93 9.65 2.61
N THR A 227 -13.91 9.70 3.46
CA THR A 227 -12.49 9.56 3.06
C THR A 227 -11.97 8.16 3.32
N HIS A 228 -11.26 7.62 2.34
CA HIS A 228 -10.72 6.27 2.39
C HIS A 228 -9.41 6.24 3.18
N LEU A 229 -9.38 5.52 4.30
CA LEU A 229 -8.18 5.40 5.12
C LEU A 229 -7.23 4.37 4.53
N VAL A 230 -5.92 4.64 4.66
CA VAL A 230 -4.85 3.76 4.21
C VAL A 230 -4.02 3.30 5.39
N MET A 231 -3.81 1.99 5.50
CA MET A 231 -2.93 1.39 6.48
C MET A 231 -1.59 1.06 5.84
N HIS A 232 -0.58 1.86 6.17
CA HIS A 232 0.81 1.63 5.81
C HIS A 232 1.46 0.61 6.74
N GLY A 233 2.64 0.09 6.35
CA GLY A 233 3.40 -0.83 7.20
C GLY A 233 2.61 -2.05 7.68
N SER A 234 1.64 -2.55 6.91
CA SER A 234 0.60 -3.46 7.41
C SER A 234 0.77 -4.92 6.99
N SER A 235 2.01 -5.30 6.65
CA SER A 235 2.39 -6.71 6.51
C SER A 235 2.25 -7.46 7.84
N SER A 236 1.71 -8.67 7.79
CA SER A 236 1.40 -9.47 9.00
C SER A 236 2.56 -10.33 9.48
N VAL A 237 3.62 -10.47 8.69
CA VAL A 237 4.83 -11.25 9.00
C VAL A 237 4.46 -12.70 9.35
N PRO A 238 4.15 -13.54 8.34
CA PRO A 238 3.68 -14.90 8.58
C PRO A 238 4.75 -15.74 9.28
N GLN A 239 4.43 -16.21 10.49
CA GLN A 239 5.37 -16.93 11.35
C GLN A 239 5.88 -18.23 10.74
N GLU A 240 5.07 -18.89 9.90
CA GLU A 240 5.49 -20.07 9.14
C GLU A 240 6.67 -19.76 8.20
N TRP A 241 6.63 -18.62 7.49
CA TRP A 241 7.71 -18.23 6.59
C TRP A 241 8.97 -17.83 7.34
N LEU A 242 8.86 -17.20 8.52
CA LEU A 242 10.03 -16.96 9.38
C LEU A 242 10.71 -18.27 9.80
N LYS A 243 9.91 -19.25 10.23
CA LYS A 243 10.41 -20.58 10.60
C LYS A 243 11.12 -21.26 9.42
N ILE A 244 10.52 -21.22 8.22
CA ILE A 244 11.13 -21.79 7.01
C ILE A 244 12.44 -21.07 6.70
N ILE A 245 12.48 -19.74 6.74
CA ILE A 245 13.72 -18.99 6.49
C ILE A 245 14.83 -19.42 7.45
N ASN A 246 14.51 -19.50 8.75
CA ASN A 246 15.48 -19.87 9.79
C ASN A 246 15.93 -21.34 9.69
N GLU A 247 15.03 -22.25 9.31
CA GLU A 247 15.36 -23.66 9.05
C GLU A 247 16.35 -23.81 7.88
N TYR A 248 16.22 -22.97 6.85
CA TYR A 248 17.03 -23.02 5.62
C TYR A 248 18.08 -21.90 5.57
N GLY A 249 18.80 -21.72 6.69
CA GLY A 249 20.03 -20.93 6.78
C GLY A 249 19.85 -19.41 6.77
N GLY A 250 18.65 -18.92 7.08
CA GLY A 250 18.39 -17.52 7.40
C GLY A 250 18.49 -17.27 8.91
N GLU A 251 18.55 -16.00 9.29
CA GLU A 251 18.63 -15.57 10.68
C GLU A 251 17.73 -14.34 10.86
N ILE A 252 16.43 -14.59 11.04
CA ILE A 252 15.45 -13.55 11.38
C ILE A 252 15.08 -13.73 12.85
N PRO A 253 15.31 -12.73 13.72
CA PRO A 253 14.90 -12.80 15.12
C PRO A 253 13.37 -12.88 15.24
N GLU A 254 12.91 -13.29 16.41
CA GLU A 254 11.48 -13.29 16.72
C GLU A 254 10.90 -11.88 16.53
N THR A 255 9.86 -11.77 15.71
CA THR A 255 9.20 -10.50 15.42
C THR A 255 7.79 -10.74 14.89
N TYR A 256 6.93 -9.73 15.03
CA TYR A 256 5.51 -9.81 14.73
C TYR A 256 5.10 -8.65 13.82
N GLY A 257 4.19 -8.93 12.90
CA GLY A 257 3.56 -7.93 12.04
C GLY A 257 2.18 -7.52 12.54
N VAL A 258 1.40 -6.84 11.68
CA VAL A 258 0.03 -6.45 11.99
C VAL A 258 -0.91 -7.66 11.83
N PRO A 259 -1.65 -8.08 12.86
CA PRO A 259 -2.58 -9.22 12.77
C PRO A 259 -3.67 -8.96 11.72
N VAL A 260 -4.04 -10.00 10.97
CA VAL A 260 -5.06 -9.89 9.92
C VAL A 260 -6.41 -9.46 10.51
N GLU A 261 -6.73 -9.92 11.70
CA GLU A 261 -7.96 -9.60 12.42
C GLU A 261 -8.07 -8.11 12.74
N GLU A 262 -6.96 -7.46 13.10
CA GLU A 262 -6.91 -6.01 13.39
C GLU A 262 -7.02 -5.18 12.10
N ILE A 263 -6.44 -5.66 11.00
CA ILE A 263 -6.64 -5.05 9.67
C ILE A 263 -8.11 -5.14 9.26
N VAL A 264 -8.74 -6.31 9.44
CA VAL A 264 -10.17 -6.51 9.16
C VAL A 264 -11.04 -5.62 10.05
N GLU A 265 -10.66 -5.42 11.32
CA GLU A 265 -11.34 -4.45 12.16
C GLU A 265 -11.18 -3.02 11.60
N GLY A 266 -9.98 -2.60 11.20
CA GLY A 266 -9.76 -1.32 10.51
C GLY A 266 -10.61 -1.15 9.25
N ILE A 267 -10.80 -2.21 8.46
CA ILE A 267 -11.63 -2.19 7.23
C ILE A 267 -13.10 -1.90 7.55
N LYS A 268 -13.62 -2.38 8.68
CA LYS A 268 -14.99 -2.04 9.13
C LYS A 268 -15.14 -0.56 9.45
N HIS A 269 -14.04 0.13 9.76
CA HIS A 269 -14.00 1.54 10.15
C HIS A 269 -13.25 2.40 9.13
N GLY A 270 -13.43 2.14 7.83
CA GLY A 270 -13.01 3.06 6.78
C GLY A 270 -11.65 2.81 6.14
N VAL A 271 -10.89 1.81 6.58
CA VAL A 271 -9.68 1.40 5.85
C VAL A 271 -10.06 0.73 4.55
N ARG A 272 -9.57 1.26 3.42
CA ARG A 272 -9.85 0.73 2.07
C ARG A 272 -8.60 0.31 1.31
N LYS A 273 -7.42 0.78 1.72
CA LYS A 273 -6.13 0.34 1.16
C LYS A 273 -5.22 -0.17 2.28
N VAL A 274 -4.60 -1.33 2.08
CA VAL A 274 -3.71 -1.97 3.04
C VAL A 274 -2.38 -2.30 2.35
N ASN A 275 -1.31 -1.61 2.71
CA ASN A 275 0.00 -1.80 2.07
C ASN A 275 0.68 -3.07 2.56
N ILE A 276 1.07 -3.94 1.63
CA ILE A 276 1.73 -5.23 1.91
C ILE A 276 2.92 -5.42 0.96
N ASP A 277 4.11 -5.54 1.54
CA ASP A 277 5.33 -5.85 0.81
C ASP A 277 6.12 -6.97 1.52
N THR A 278 6.48 -6.74 2.79
CA THR A 278 7.28 -7.66 3.60
C THR A 278 6.79 -9.11 3.56
N ASP A 279 5.47 -9.34 3.58
CA ASP A 279 4.91 -10.70 3.52
C ASP A 279 5.32 -11.44 2.24
N LEU A 280 5.33 -10.75 1.09
CA LEU A 280 5.75 -11.33 -0.20
C LEU A 280 7.27 -11.54 -0.24
N ARG A 281 8.05 -10.59 0.32
CA ARG A 281 9.51 -10.75 0.46
C ARG A 281 9.87 -11.98 1.29
N LEU A 282 9.19 -12.19 2.42
CA LEU A 282 9.39 -13.35 3.30
C LEU A 282 8.98 -14.66 2.64
N ALA A 283 7.79 -14.70 2.02
CA ALA A 283 7.30 -15.88 1.33
C ALA A 283 8.23 -16.30 0.18
N SER A 284 8.67 -15.33 -0.64
CA SER A 284 9.64 -15.55 -1.71
C SER A 284 10.98 -16.05 -1.18
N THR A 285 11.54 -15.38 -0.17
CA THR A 285 12.84 -15.74 0.41
C THR A 285 12.83 -17.14 1.02
N GLY A 286 11.80 -17.47 1.80
CA GLY A 286 11.64 -18.80 2.40
C GLY A 286 11.48 -19.89 1.35
N ALA A 287 10.69 -19.63 0.29
CA ALA A 287 10.49 -20.58 -0.80
C ALA A 287 11.80 -20.89 -1.56
N VAL A 288 12.59 -19.87 -1.93
CA VAL A 288 13.90 -20.09 -2.59
C VAL A 288 14.84 -20.86 -1.70
N ARG A 289 14.99 -20.46 -0.42
CA ARG A 289 15.91 -21.09 0.53
C ARG A 289 15.61 -22.57 0.70
N ARG A 290 14.34 -22.91 0.94
CA ARG A 290 13.87 -24.29 1.05
C ARG A 290 14.16 -25.08 -0.23
N PHE A 291 13.82 -24.52 -1.39
CA PHE A 291 14.00 -25.22 -2.66
C PHE A 291 15.48 -25.54 -2.94
N LEU A 292 16.38 -24.55 -2.81
CA LEU A 292 17.80 -24.73 -3.11
C LEU A 292 18.47 -25.71 -2.15
N ALA A 293 18.11 -25.69 -0.87
CA ALA A 293 18.64 -26.64 0.11
C ALA A 293 18.22 -28.09 -0.17
N GLN A 294 17.00 -28.30 -0.64
CA GLN A 294 16.47 -29.63 -0.95
C GLN A 294 16.88 -30.14 -2.35
N ASN A 295 17.31 -29.24 -3.24
CA ASN A 295 17.63 -29.55 -4.63
C ASN A 295 19.02 -29.00 -5.02
N PRO A 296 20.12 -29.47 -4.41
CA PRO A 296 21.45 -28.86 -4.55
C PRO A 296 22.05 -28.94 -5.95
N ALA A 297 21.55 -29.85 -6.80
CA ALA A 297 21.97 -29.98 -8.20
C ALA A 297 21.13 -29.13 -9.17
N GLU A 298 20.02 -28.55 -8.71
CA GLU A 298 19.14 -27.75 -9.55
C GLU A 298 19.66 -26.31 -9.63
N PHE A 299 19.83 -25.82 -10.85
CA PHE A 299 20.40 -24.49 -11.13
C PHE A 299 19.55 -23.67 -12.11
N ASP A 300 18.47 -24.24 -12.65
CA ASP A 300 17.54 -23.50 -13.51
C ASP A 300 16.73 -22.51 -12.64
N PRO A 301 16.89 -21.18 -12.84
CA PRO A 301 16.20 -20.20 -12.03
C PRO A 301 14.69 -20.34 -12.03
N ARG A 302 14.12 -20.81 -13.13
CA ARG A 302 12.67 -21.00 -13.26
C ARG A 302 12.13 -22.00 -12.25
N LYS A 303 12.95 -22.94 -11.76
CA LYS A 303 12.53 -23.97 -10.81
C LYS A 303 12.28 -23.37 -9.43
N PHE A 304 13.26 -22.66 -8.87
CA PHE A 304 13.09 -22.03 -7.56
C PHE A 304 12.23 -20.76 -7.62
N LEU A 305 12.28 -19.96 -8.70
CA LEU A 305 11.42 -18.80 -8.87
C LEU A 305 9.94 -19.17 -9.07
N LYS A 306 9.64 -20.35 -9.61
CA LYS A 306 8.26 -20.85 -9.64
C LYS A 306 7.70 -21.11 -8.24
N GLU A 307 8.53 -21.59 -7.32
CA GLU A 307 8.11 -21.77 -5.92
C GLU A 307 7.90 -20.44 -5.21
N THR A 308 8.64 -19.39 -5.55
CA THR A 308 8.36 -18.03 -5.01
C THR A 308 7.04 -17.50 -5.50
N MET A 309 6.76 -17.64 -6.81
CA MET A 309 5.47 -17.23 -7.38
C MET A 309 4.31 -17.94 -6.68
N LYS A 310 4.42 -19.26 -6.48
CA LYS A 310 3.40 -20.02 -5.73
C LYS A 310 3.22 -19.49 -4.31
N ALA A 311 4.31 -19.34 -3.56
CA ALA A 311 4.28 -18.86 -2.18
C ALA A 311 3.67 -17.45 -2.05
N MET A 312 4.07 -16.53 -2.93
CA MET A 312 3.51 -15.17 -2.98
C MET A 312 2.03 -15.17 -3.40
N THR A 313 1.65 -16.03 -4.36
CA THR A 313 0.25 -16.17 -4.80
C THR A 313 -0.63 -16.62 -3.64
N ASP A 314 -0.19 -17.60 -2.86
CA ASP A 314 -0.94 -18.11 -1.70
C ASP A 314 -1.14 -17.02 -0.63
N VAL A 315 -0.11 -16.18 -0.40
CA VAL A 315 -0.23 -15.00 0.48
C VAL A 315 -1.23 -13.98 -0.08
N CYS A 316 -1.17 -13.68 -1.38
CA CYS A 316 -2.09 -12.74 -2.01
C CYS A 316 -3.54 -13.24 -1.94
N VAL A 317 -3.80 -14.50 -2.25
CA VAL A 317 -5.13 -15.12 -2.14
C VAL A 317 -5.68 -14.97 -0.71
N ALA A 318 -4.88 -15.33 0.29
CA ALA A 318 -5.31 -15.24 1.69
C ALA A 318 -5.70 -13.81 2.11
N ARG A 319 -5.01 -12.79 1.58
CA ARG A 319 -5.33 -11.37 1.85
C ARG A 319 -6.56 -10.89 1.08
N TYR A 320 -6.70 -11.24 -0.19
CA TYR A 320 -7.91 -10.91 -0.96
C TYR A 320 -9.17 -11.50 -0.32
N GLU A 321 -9.09 -12.74 0.18
CA GLU A 321 -10.19 -13.40 0.88
C GLU A 321 -10.45 -12.75 2.24
N ALA A 322 -9.43 -12.58 3.08
CA ALA A 322 -9.58 -12.03 4.42
C ALA A 322 -10.11 -10.58 4.41
N PHE A 323 -9.72 -9.77 3.42
CA PHE A 323 -10.12 -8.37 3.33
C PHE A 323 -11.46 -8.18 2.59
N GLY A 324 -12.08 -9.27 2.13
CA GLY A 324 -13.35 -9.24 1.40
C GLY A 324 -13.23 -8.72 -0.04
N THR A 325 -12.01 -8.56 -0.56
CA THR A 325 -11.75 -8.10 -1.94
C THR A 325 -12.21 -9.14 -2.97
N ALA A 326 -12.10 -10.43 -2.62
CA ALA A 326 -12.48 -11.55 -3.48
C ALA A 326 -13.92 -11.45 -4.01
N GLY A 327 -14.08 -11.68 -5.31
CA GLY A 327 -15.37 -11.69 -5.99
C GLY A 327 -15.94 -10.32 -6.34
N ASN A 328 -15.11 -9.27 -6.44
CA ASN A 328 -15.55 -7.91 -6.73
C ASN A 328 -15.03 -7.31 -8.03
N ALA A 329 -14.10 -7.97 -8.76
CA ALA A 329 -13.52 -7.38 -9.98
C ALA A 329 -14.57 -7.19 -11.09
N ASP A 330 -15.35 -8.22 -11.38
CA ASP A 330 -16.42 -8.20 -12.39
C ASP A 330 -17.60 -7.27 -12.05
N LYS A 331 -17.73 -6.84 -10.79
CA LYS A 331 -18.74 -5.87 -10.34
C LYS A 331 -18.37 -4.42 -10.66
N ILE A 332 -17.08 -4.16 -10.90
CA ILE A 332 -16.58 -2.82 -11.21
C ILE A 332 -16.73 -2.57 -12.71
N LYS A 333 -17.43 -1.48 -13.06
CA LYS A 333 -17.46 -0.97 -14.44
C LYS A 333 -16.38 0.11 -14.58
N PRO A 334 -15.25 -0.15 -15.26
CA PRO A 334 -14.13 0.79 -15.33
C PRO A 334 -14.56 2.18 -15.84
N VAL A 335 -14.17 3.22 -15.12
CA VAL A 335 -14.31 4.62 -15.53
C VAL A 335 -12.92 5.09 -15.97
N ASN A 336 -12.81 5.64 -17.18
CA ASN A 336 -11.53 6.14 -17.68
C ASN A 336 -11.12 7.42 -16.93
N LEU A 337 -9.83 7.77 -17.02
CA LEU A 337 -9.30 8.93 -16.29
C LEU A 337 -9.87 10.25 -16.81
N GLU A 338 -10.23 10.36 -18.09
CA GLU A 338 -10.90 11.55 -18.63
C GLU A 338 -12.26 11.80 -17.95
N ARG A 339 -13.05 10.75 -17.74
CA ARG A 339 -14.31 10.87 -17.01
C ARG A 339 -14.09 11.12 -15.53
N MET A 340 -13.04 10.55 -14.92
CA MET A 340 -12.67 10.89 -13.55
C MET A 340 -12.31 12.38 -13.41
N PHE A 341 -11.56 12.95 -14.36
CA PHE A 341 -11.29 14.39 -14.42
C PHE A 341 -12.59 15.22 -14.44
N GLU A 342 -13.56 14.88 -15.29
CA GLU A 342 -14.85 15.59 -15.34
C GLU A 342 -15.58 15.56 -14.00
N ARG A 343 -15.53 14.43 -13.28
CA ARG A 343 -16.13 14.29 -11.94
C ARG A 343 -15.42 15.17 -10.92
N TYR A 344 -14.09 15.20 -10.91
CA TYR A 344 -13.33 16.14 -10.07
C TYR A 344 -13.65 17.61 -10.39
N ALA A 345 -13.64 17.98 -11.68
CA ALA A 345 -13.91 19.36 -12.11
C ALA A 345 -15.31 19.86 -11.74
N SER A 346 -16.27 18.94 -11.61
CA SER A 346 -17.64 19.26 -11.18
C SER A 346 -17.83 19.39 -9.67
N GLY A 347 -16.83 19.00 -8.86
CA GLY A 347 -16.93 18.90 -7.41
C GLY A 347 -17.71 17.68 -6.91
N GLU A 348 -18.11 16.74 -7.79
CA GLU A 348 -18.84 15.52 -7.42
C GLU A 348 -18.06 14.67 -6.40
N LEU A 349 -16.73 14.71 -6.48
CA LEU A 349 -15.81 13.89 -5.70
C LEU A 349 -15.21 14.60 -4.48
N ASP A 350 -15.66 15.82 -4.17
CA ASP A 350 -15.15 16.59 -3.03
C ASP A 350 -15.43 15.87 -1.69
N PRO A 351 -14.47 15.89 -0.75
CA PRO A 351 -14.61 15.19 0.51
C PRO A 351 -15.65 15.86 1.41
N LYS A 352 -16.39 15.06 2.18
CA LYS A 352 -17.26 15.57 3.25
C LYS A 352 -16.59 15.41 4.61
N VAL A 353 -16.37 16.52 5.29
CA VAL A 353 -15.78 16.60 6.62
C VAL A 353 -16.86 17.02 7.62
N ARG A 354 -16.98 16.32 8.76
CA ARG A 354 -18.08 16.54 9.73
C ARG A 354 -17.89 17.67 10.73
#